data_AF-A0A2K2EXX9-F1
#
_entry.id   AF-A0A2K2EXX9-F1
#
_cell.length_a   1.000
_cell.length_b   1.000
_cell.length_c   1.000
_cell.angle_alpha   90.00
_cell.angle_beta   90.00
_cell.angle_gamma   90.00
#
_symmetry.space_group_name_H-M   'P 1'
#
loop_
_entity.id
_entity.type
_entity.pdbx_description
1 polymer ?
#
loop_
_entity_poly.entity_id
_entity_poly.type
_entity_poly.pdbx_seq_one_letter_code
_entity_poly.pdbx_strand_id
1 'polypeptide(L)'
;MDISKIGNNLMDSMIHEAKSIKVDESDFEARLQKAMDEGDKKALKQACADFESIFLSMLYKQMKATIPKSDLVPASAGRDIFESMLDEKIVEKAAESGGIGLADSLYKQLSKQAENRYKVAGEDE
;
A
#
# COMPACT_ATOMS: atom_id res chain seq x y z
N MET A 1 -6.47 -26.32 -30.22
CA MET A 1 -6.32 -24.99 -29.59
C MET A 1 -6.32 -25.24 -28.09
N ASP A 2 -5.17 -25.12 -27.44
CA ASP A 2 -4.86 -25.71 -26.13
C ASP A 2 -5.27 -24.74 -25.00
N ILE A 3 -6.56 -24.78 -24.64
CA ILE A 3 -7.22 -23.79 -23.77
C ILE A 3 -6.65 -23.80 -22.34
N SER A 4 -6.07 -24.93 -21.92
CA SER A 4 -5.43 -25.11 -20.61
C SER A 4 -4.18 -24.26 -20.41
N LYS A 5 -3.46 -23.93 -21.51
CA LYS A 5 -2.26 -23.07 -21.45
C LYS A 5 -2.59 -21.59 -21.27
N ILE A 6 -3.77 -21.17 -21.73
CA ILE A 6 -4.24 -19.79 -21.57
C ILE A 6 -4.57 -19.51 -20.11
N GLY A 7 -5.21 -20.46 -19.42
CA GLY A 7 -5.54 -20.34 -17.99
C GLY A 7 -4.32 -20.21 -17.09
N ASN A 8 -3.28 -21.04 -17.31
CA ASN A 8 -2.06 -20.99 -16.50
C ASN A 8 -1.26 -19.70 -16.71
N ASN A 9 -1.16 -19.20 -17.95
CA ASN A 9 -0.40 -17.98 -18.24
C ASN A 9 -1.12 -16.71 -17.73
N LEU A 10 -2.46 -16.69 -17.78
CA LEU A 10 -3.24 -15.57 -17.22
C LEU A 10 -3.11 -15.52 -15.70
N MET A 11 -3.16 -16.68 -15.05
CA MET A 11 -2.99 -16.81 -13.61
C MET A 11 -1.59 -16.42 -13.15
N ASP A 12 -0.55 -16.83 -13.89
CA ASP A 12 0.84 -16.47 -13.60
C ASP A 12 1.08 -14.96 -13.78
N SER A 13 0.49 -14.34 -14.82
CA SER A 13 0.55 -12.89 -15.04
C SER A 13 -0.12 -12.11 -13.91
N MET A 14 -1.29 -12.54 -13.45
CA MET A 14 -2.01 -11.90 -12.34
C MET A 14 -1.26 -12.05 -11.01
N ILE A 15 -0.65 -13.23 -10.77
CA ILE A 15 0.21 -13.46 -9.60
C ILE A 15 1.47 -12.58 -9.68
N HIS A 16 2.04 -12.37 -10.87
CA HIS A 16 3.18 -11.49 -11.07
C HIS A 16 2.85 -10.03 -10.77
N GLU A 17 1.68 -9.55 -11.21
CA GLU A 17 1.19 -8.20 -10.97
C GLU A 17 0.90 -7.97 -9.47
N ALA A 18 0.23 -8.91 -8.80
CA ALA A 18 0.00 -8.84 -7.34
C ALA A 18 1.33 -8.89 -6.53
N LYS A 19 2.35 -9.60 -7.02
CA LYS A 19 3.67 -9.66 -6.39
C LYS A 19 4.48 -8.37 -6.58
N SER A 20 4.18 -7.59 -7.62
CA SER A 20 4.84 -6.30 -7.91
C SER A 20 4.36 -5.15 -7.01
N ILE A 21 3.19 -5.30 -6.36
CA ILE A 21 2.66 -4.37 -5.34
C ILE A 21 3.12 -4.78 -3.94
N LYS A 22 4.35 -5.27 -3.81
CA LYS A 22 5.05 -5.25 -2.52
C LYS A 22 6.01 -4.09 -2.60
N VAL A 23 5.61 -2.95 -2.03
CA VAL A 23 6.54 -1.86 -1.73
C VAL A 23 7.65 -2.50 -0.89
N ASP A 24 8.86 -2.54 -1.45
CA ASP A 24 10.03 -2.95 -0.69
C ASP A 24 10.18 -1.97 0.48
N GLU A 25 10.04 -2.46 1.71
CA GLU A 25 10.09 -1.63 2.93
C GLU A 25 11.37 -0.77 2.95
N SER A 26 12.46 -1.28 2.38
CA SER A 26 13.74 -0.58 2.25
C SER A 26 13.72 0.58 1.24
N ASP A 27 12.97 0.45 0.14
CA ASP A 27 12.77 1.52 -0.85
C ASP A 27 11.92 2.67 -0.26
N PHE A 28 10.89 2.31 0.50
CA PHE A 28 10.04 3.28 1.17
C PHE A 28 10.81 4.14 2.17
N GLU A 29 11.59 3.51 3.05
CA GLU A 29 12.39 4.21 4.07
C GLU A 29 13.39 5.17 3.43
N ALA A 30 14.10 4.72 2.41
CA ALA A 30 15.07 5.55 1.68
C ALA A 30 14.41 6.79 1.04
N ARG A 31 13.25 6.61 0.38
CA ARG A 31 12.49 7.70 -0.23
C ARG A 31 11.96 8.69 0.80
N LEU A 32 11.49 8.21 1.94
CA LEU A 32 11.00 9.04 3.04
C LEU A 32 12.14 9.87 3.64
N GLN A 33 13.26 9.23 3.97
CA GLN A 33 14.41 9.90 4.57
C GLN A 33 14.97 10.98 3.64
N LYS A 34 15.14 10.65 2.35
CA LYS A 34 15.54 11.63 1.33
C LYS A 34 14.59 12.82 1.27
N ALA A 35 13.28 12.59 1.25
CA ALA A 35 12.29 13.66 1.24
C ALA A 35 12.34 14.54 2.50
N MET A 36 12.67 13.96 3.65
CA MET A 36 12.85 14.69 4.91
C MET A 36 14.10 15.57 4.92
N ASP A 37 15.20 15.05 4.39
CA ASP A 37 16.49 15.75 4.38
C ASP A 37 16.50 16.89 3.34
N GLU A 38 15.90 16.66 2.17
CA GLU A 38 15.78 17.66 1.11
C GLU A 38 14.62 18.66 1.33
N GLY A 39 13.76 18.41 2.33
CA GLY A 39 12.57 19.23 2.57
C GLY A 39 11.54 19.17 1.42
N ASP A 40 11.58 18.13 0.58
CA ASP A 40 10.66 17.97 -0.55
C ASP A 40 9.26 17.61 -0.07
N LYS A 41 8.41 18.64 0.03
CA LYS A 41 7.01 18.54 0.44
C LYS A 41 6.19 17.61 -0.46
N LYS A 42 6.48 17.54 -1.75
CA LYS A 42 5.72 16.71 -2.70
C LYS A 42 6.09 15.23 -2.51
N ALA A 43 7.39 14.93 -2.42
CA ALA A 43 7.87 13.58 -2.16
C ALA A 43 7.39 13.07 -0.78
N LEU A 44 7.43 13.94 0.24
CA LEU A 44 6.94 13.61 1.59
C LEU A 44 5.45 13.31 1.60
N LYS A 45 4.64 14.09 0.87
CA LYS A 45 3.19 13.84 0.76
C LYS A 45 2.91 12.51 0.05
N GLN A 46 3.65 12.20 -1.02
CA GLN A 46 3.52 10.93 -1.72
C GLN A 46 3.86 9.75 -0.82
N ALA A 47 4.98 9.81 -0.08
CA ALA A 47 5.35 8.77 0.87
C ALA A 47 4.26 8.56 1.94
N CYS A 48 3.66 9.64 2.46
CA CYS A 48 2.56 9.51 3.41
C CYS A 48 1.32 8.81 2.81
N ALA A 49 0.99 9.08 1.54
CA ALA A 49 -0.12 8.44 0.83
C ALA A 49 0.16 6.96 0.52
N ASP A 50 1.38 6.63 0.13
CA ASP A 50 1.83 5.25 -0.10
C ASP A 50 1.72 4.45 1.22
N PHE A 51 2.14 5.04 2.34
CA PHE A 51 2.00 4.43 3.66
C PHE A 51 0.54 4.20 4.06
N GLU A 52 -0.34 5.19 3.86
CA GLU A 52 -1.77 5.03 4.16
C GLU A 52 -2.40 3.90 3.34
N SER A 53 -2.00 3.72 2.08
CA SER A 53 -2.49 2.62 1.23
C SER A 53 -2.10 1.24 1.79
N ILE A 54 -0.86 1.08 2.26
CA ILE A 54 -0.39 -0.15 2.91
C ILE A 54 -1.15 -0.38 4.21
N PHE A 55 -1.25 0.65 5.04
CA PHE A 55 -1.96 0.59 6.30
C PHE A 55 -3.43 0.20 6.10
N LEU A 56 -4.10 0.77 5.10
CA LEU A 56 -5.49 0.46 4.79
C LEU A 56 -5.67 -1.00 4.35
N SER A 57 -4.73 -1.54 3.58
CA SER A 57 -4.71 -2.97 3.22
C SER A 57 -4.59 -3.86 4.46
N MET A 58 -3.68 -3.51 5.37
CA MET A 58 -3.52 -4.23 6.64
C MET A 58 -4.78 -4.15 7.49
N LEU A 59 -5.34 -2.95 7.66
CA LEU A 59 -6.56 -2.71 8.43
C LEU A 59 -7.73 -3.54 7.89
N TYR A 60 -7.95 -3.49 6.58
CA TYR A 60 -9.02 -4.23 5.92
C TYR A 60 -8.86 -5.75 6.08
N LYS A 61 -7.63 -6.27 5.96
CA LYS A 61 -7.35 -7.69 6.25
C LYS A 61 -7.68 -8.07 7.69
N GLN A 62 -7.32 -7.24 8.66
CA GLN A 62 -7.66 -7.47 10.07
C GLN A 62 -9.17 -7.41 10.31
N MET A 63 -9.88 -6.48 9.66
CA MET A 63 -11.35 -6.44 9.71
C MET A 63 -11.98 -7.73 9.18
N LYS A 64 -11.55 -8.22 8.00
CA LYS A 64 -12.03 -9.51 7.47
C LYS A 64 -11.71 -10.68 8.40
N ALA A 65 -10.55 -10.68 9.05
CA ALA A 65 -10.17 -11.73 10.00
C ALA A 65 -11.10 -11.82 11.22
N THR A 66 -11.85 -10.76 11.55
CA THR A 66 -12.85 -10.78 12.62
C THR A 66 -14.16 -11.48 12.22
N ILE A 67 -14.39 -11.76 10.94
CA ILE A 67 -15.61 -12.39 10.44
C ILE A 67 -15.47 -13.92 10.60
N PRO A 68 -16.33 -14.58 11.39
CA PRO A 68 -16.29 -16.04 11.55
C PRO A 68 -16.53 -16.75 10.22
N LYS A 69 -15.68 -17.73 9.91
CA LYS A 69 -15.89 -18.59 8.75
C LYS A 69 -16.98 -19.62 9.06
N SER A 70 -17.90 -19.82 8.12
CA SER A 70 -18.99 -20.79 8.26
C SER A 70 -18.60 -22.13 7.64
N ASP A 71 -18.87 -23.22 8.35
CA ASP A 71 -18.67 -24.59 7.85
C ASP A 71 -19.68 -24.97 6.75
N LEU A 72 -20.75 -24.19 6.58
CA LEU A 72 -21.76 -24.41 5.53
C LEU A 72 -21.23 -24.09 4.13
N VAL A 73 -20.17 -23.27 4.05
CA VAL A 73 -19.58 -22.84 2.78
C VAL A 73 -18.13 -23.33 2.75
N PRO A 74 -17.81 -24.36 1.96
CA PRO A 74 -16.45 -24.89 1.90
C PRO A 74 -15.47 -23.86 1.32
N ALA A 75 -14.28 -23.81 1.91
CA ALA A 75 -13.17 -23.03 1.38
C ALA A 75 -12.75 -23.57 -0.01
N SER A 76 -12.40 -22.67 -0.93
CA SER A 76 -11.99 -23.02 -2.28
C SER A 76 -10.85 -22.10 -2.71
N ALA A 77 -9.76 -22.68 -3.21
CA ALA A 77 -8.60 -21.92 -3.67
C ALA A 77 -8.95 -20.90 -4.76
N GLY A 78 -9.90 -21.23 -5.64
CA GLY A 78 -10.36 -20.29 -6.68
C GLY A 78 -11.14 -19.10 -6.08
N ARG A 79 -11.90 -19.33 -5.01
CA ARG A 79 -12.59 -18.26 -4.27
C ARG A 79 -11.58 -17.38 -3.55
N ASP A 80 -10.61 -17.97 -2.85
CA ASP A 80 -9.62 -17.22 -2.09
C ASP A 80 -8.83 -16.24 -3.00
N ILE A 81 -8.50 -16.67 -4.22
CA ILE A 81 -7.79 -15.83 -5.18
C ILE A 81 -8.70 -14.72 -5.75
N PHE A 82 -9.96 -15.04 -6.03
CA PHE A 82 -10.92 -14.01 -6.46
C PHE A 82 -11.17 -12.98 -5.35
N GLU A 83 -11.31 -13.44 -4.11
CA GLU A 83 -11.48 -12.58 -2.95
C GLU A 83 -10.26 -11.71 -2.70
N SER A 84 -9.04 -12.23 -2.87
CA SER A 84 -7.83 -11.41 -2.71
C SER A 84 -7.77 -10.28 -3.75
N MET A 85 -8.11 -10.56 -5.00
CA MET A 85 -8.18 -9.53 -6.05
C MET A 85 -9.30 -8.51 -5.77
N LEU A 86 -10.44 -8.97 -5.26
CA LEU A 86 -11.55 -8.10 -4.87
C LEU A 86 -11.13 -7.18 -3.72
N ASP A 87 -10.50 -7.74 -2.69
CA ASP A 87 -9.99 -7.02 -1.53
C ASP A 87 -9.01 -5.92 -1.94
N GLU A 88 -8.09 -6.22 -2.87
CA GLU A 88 -7.16 -5.25 -3.43
C GLU A 88 -7.89 -4.07 -4.10
N LYS A 89 -8.90 -4.34 -4.94
CA LYS A 89 -9.67 -3.28 -5.61
C LYS A 89 -10.53 -2.47 -4.66
N ILE A 90 -11.06 -3.08 -3.60
CA ILE A 90 -11.78 -2.36 -2.55
C ILE A 90 -10.85 -1.38 -1.85
N VAL A 91 -9.66 -1.84 -1.44
CA VAL A 91 -8.67 -1.02 -0.74
C VAL A 91 -8.15 0.11 -1.64
N GLU A 92 -7.83 -0.19 -2.91
CA GLU A 92 -7.40 0.81 -3.91
C GLU A 92 -8.44 1.92 -4.07
N LYS A 93 -9.72 1.56 -4.27
CA LYS A 93 -10.81 2.53 -4.39
C LYS A 93 -11.05 3.33 -3.12
N ALA A 94 -10.88 2.70 -1.95
CA ALA A 94 -10.99 3.38 -0.67
C ALA A 94 -9.86 4.40 -0.46
N ALA A 95 -8.63 4.06 -0.85
CA ALA A 95 -7.49 4.96 -0.82
C ALA A 95 -7.68 6.16 -1.78
N GLU A 96 -8.13 5.90 -3.02
CA GLU A 96 -8.44 6.95 -4.01
C GLU A 96 -9.54 7.92 -3.55
N SER A 97 -10.54 7.42 -2.81
CA SER A 97 -11.69 8.20 -2.35
C SER A 97 -11.39 9.10 -1.15
N GLY A 98 -10.13 9.23 -0.75
CA GLY A 98 -9.67 10.06 0.36
C GLY A 98 -9.20 9.28 1.59
N GLY A 99 -9.15 7.94 1.52
CA GLY A 99 -8.61 7.10 2.58
C GLY A 99 -9.29 7.32 3.92
N ILE A 100 -8.50 7.27 5.00
CA ILE A 100 -8.94 7.52 6.38
C ILE A 100 -8.40 8.84 6.94
N GLY A 101 -7.62 9.59 6.15
CA GLY A 101 -6.99 10.86 6.54
C GLY A 101 -5.69 10.69 7.32
N LEU A 102 -5.09 9.49 7.30
CA LEU A 102 -3.83 9.21 7.99
C LEU A 102 -2.67 9.88 7.28
N ALA A 103 -2.63 9.87 5.94
CA ALA A 103 -1.55 10.50 5.18
C ALA A 103 -1.46 12.01 5.47
N ASP A 104 -2.60 12.71 5.53
CA ASP A 104 -2.63 14.14 5.84
C ASP A 104 -2.16 14.45 7.26
N SER A 105 -2.52 13.59 8.22
CA SER A 105 -2.11 13.73 9.61
C SER A 105 -0.60 13.52 9.77
N LEU A 106 -0.06 12.49 9.12
CA LEU A 106 1.38 12.21 9.08
C LEU A 106 2.14 13.33 8.37
N TYR A 107 1.65 13.77 7.21
CA TYR A 107 2.28 14.85 6.46
C TYR A 107 2.37 16.13 7.29
N LYS A 108 1.33 16.52 8.03
CA LYS A 108 1.35 17.71 8.92
C LYS A 108 2.41 17.60 10.03
N GLN A 109 2.68 16.40 10.53
CA GLN A 109 3.70 16.18 11.56
C GLN A 109 5.10 16.14 10.95
N LEU A 110 5.29 15.35 9.90
CA LEU A 110 6.57 15.14 9.24
C LEU A 110 7.06 16.38 8.50
N SER A 111 6.18 17.16 7.88
CA SER A 111 6.58 18.40 7.18
C SER A 111 7.24 19.41 8.12
N LYS A 112 6.74 19.56 9.35
CA LYS A 112 7.37 20.40 10.38
C LYS A 112 8.74 19.87 10.79
N GLN A 113 8.90 18.56 10.87
CA GLN A 113 10.17 17.94 11.22
C GLN A 113 11.19 18.05 10.07
N ALA A 114 10.75 17.83 8.82
CA ALA A 114 11.56 17.97 7.62
C ALA A 114 12.06 19.41 7.44
N GLU A 115 11.19 20.41 7.65
CA GLU A 115 11.59 21.82 7.61
C GLU A 115 12.66 22.16 8.66
N ASN A 116 12.58 21.58 9.85
CA ASN A 116 13.59 21.77 10.89
C ASN A 116 14.91 21.05 10.53
N ARG A 117 14.86 19.84 9.99
CA ARG A 117 16.06 19.09 9.56
C ARG A 117 16.78 19.78 8.41
N TYR A 118 16.04 20.22 7.40
CA TYR A 118 16.59 20.92 6.24
C TYR A 118 17.30 22.22 6.64
N LYS A 119 16.72 23.00 7.58
CA LYS A 119 17.37 24.23 8.09
C LYS A 119 18.70 23.96 8.77
N VAL A 120 18.77 22.91 9.60
CA VAL A 120 20.02 22.52 10.29
C VAL A 120 21.08 22.09 9.27
N ALA A 121 20.71 21.35 8.22
CA ALA A 121 21.65 20.94 7.18
C ALA A 121 22.14 22.10 6.29
N GLY A 122 21.33 23.16 6.12
CA GLY A 122 21.68 24.34 5.32
C GLY A 122 22.41 25.46 6.09
N GLU A 123 22.56 25.34 7.41
CA GLU A 123 23.35 26.28 8.24
C GLU A 123 24.83 25.88 8.36
N ASP A 124 25.20 24.68 7.92
CA ASP A 124 26.57 24.14 7.91
C ASP A 124 27.32 24.36 6.57
N GLU A 125 26.75 25.14 5.63
CA GLU A 125 27.41 25.64 4.39
C GLU A 125 27.71 27.15 4.48
#